data_AF-A0A2D6EPP8-F1
#
_entry.id   AF-A0A2D6EPP8-F1
#
_cell.length_a   1.000
_cell.length_b   1.000
_cell.length_c   1.000
_cell.angle_alpha   90.00
_cell.angle_beta   90.00
_cell.angle_gamma   90.00
#
_symmetry.space_group_name_H-M   'P 1'
#
loop_
_entity.id
_entity.type
_entity.pdbx_description
1 polymer ?
#
loop_
_entity_poly.entity_id
_entity_poly.type
_entity_poly.pdbx_seq_one_letter_code
_entity_poly.pdbx_strand_id
1 'polypeptide(L)'
;MNKVIYSMISVVLLLMPPALAYELKVGMKASDWSFEDSKKNIFAMANWAGKVLLVNYVDPDIMKKAKDEGRLKDETYRGIGIADCAAT
;
A
#
# COMPACT_ATOMS: atom_id res chain seq x y z
N MET A 1 -40.45 2.35 16.97
CA MET A 1 -39.20 1.69 17.42
C MET A 1 -38.07 1.86 16.40
N ASN A 2 -38.35 1.66 15.11
CA ASN A 2 -37.37 1.59 14.03
C ASN A 2 -36.64 2.93 13.80
N LYS A 3 -37.37 4.06 13.84
CA LYS A 3 -36.79 5.41 13.69
C LYS A 3 -35.81 5.79 14.82
N VAL A 4 -36.09 5.37 16.05
CA VAL A 4 -35.23 5.65 17.21
C VAL A 4 -33.93 4.85 17.10
N ILE A 5 -34.02 3.61 16.64
CA ILE A 5 -32.85 2.75 16.39
C ILE A 5 -31.97 3.33 15.27
N TYR A 6 -32.55 3.75 14.14
CA TYR A 6 -31.79 4.39 13.07
C TYR A 6 -31.15 5.70 13.52
N SER A 7 -31.85 6.49 14.33
CA SER A 7 -31.31 7.74 14.86
C SER A 7 -30.13 7.51 15.81
N MET A 8 -30.16 6.46 16.63
CA MET A 8 -29.02 6.08 17.47
C MET A 8 -27.83 5.58 16.63
N ILE A 9 -28.08 4.77 15.60
CA ILE A 9 -27.01 4.26 14.72
C ILE A 9 -26.29 5.41 14.02
N SER A 10 -27.02 6.40 13.48
CA SER A 10 -26.42 7.57 12.84
C SER A 10 -25.56 8.41 13.80
N VAL A 11 -25.97 8.55 15.07
CA VAL A 11 -25.17 9.27 16.08
C VAL A 11 -23.88 8.51 16.40
N VAL A 12 -23.94 7.18 16.51
CA VAL A 12 -22.76 6.35 16.76
C VAL A 12 -21.77 6.41 15.58
N LEU A 13 -22.28 6.40 14.34
CA LEU A 13 -21.44 6.56 13.13
C LEU A 13 -20.75 7.92 13.05
N LEU A 14 -21.39 8.99 13.51
CA LEU A 14 -20.82 10.35 13.54
C LEU A 14 -19.77 10.55 14.64
N LEU A 15 -19.76 9.69 15.67
CA LEU A 15 -18.79 9.72 16.77
C LEU A 15 -17.52 8.91 16.48
N MET A 16 -17.47 8.19 15.34
CA MET A 16 -16.25 7.48 14.96
C MET A 16 -15.18 8.48 14.53
N PRO A 17 -14.01 8.51 15.19
CA PRO A 17 -12.93 9.40 14.77
C PRO A 17 -12.52 9.04 13.33
N PRO A 18 -12.19 10.02 12.49
CA PRO A 18 -11.57 9.73 11.20
C PRO A 18 -10.34 8.87 11.46
N ALA A 19 -10.08 7.87 10.61
CA ALA A 19 -8.85 7.11 10.65
C ALA A 19 -7.69 8.07 10.37
N LEU A 20 -7.17 8.70 11.43
CA LEU A 20 -6.01 9.57 11.35
C LEU A 20 -4.82 8.65 11.06
N ALA A 21 -4.20 8.85 9.90
CA ALA A 21 -2.92 8.25 9.61
C ALA A 21 -1.94 8.73 10.69
N TYR A 22 -1.54 7.82 11.59
CA TYR A 22 -0.56 8.12 12.61
C TYR A 22 0.76 8.52 11.95
N GLU A 23 1.45 9.50 12.54
CA GLU A 23 2.78 9.90 12.11
C GLU A 23 3.74 8.70 12.14
N LEU A 24 4.37 8.39 11.02
CA LEU A 24 5.34 7.31 10.92
C LEU A 24 6.63 7.71 11.62
N LYS A 25 7.08 6.89 12.58
CA LYS A 25 8.31 7.11 13.36
C LYS A 25 9.34 6.01 13.10
N VAL A 26 10.61 6.38 13.13
CA VAL A 26 11.72 5.42 13.01
C VAL A 26 11.62 4.39 14.14
N GLY A 27 11.80 3.11 13.79
CA GLY A 27 11.71 1.99 14.74
C GLY A 27 10.29 1.41 14.89
N MET A 28 9.26 2.03 14.30
CA MET A 28 7.95 1.39 14.20
C MET A 28 8.05 0.14 13.33
N LYS A 29 7.46 -0.96 13.80
CA LYS A 29 7.29 -2.17 12.99
C LYS A 29 6.28 -1.86 11.89
N ALA A 30 6.65 -2.12 10.63
CA ALA A 30 5.70 -2.09 9.54
C ALA A 30 4.60 -3.14 9.78
N SER A 31 3.34 -2.77 9.49
CA SER A 31 2.22 -3.73 9.49
C SER A 31 2.48 -4.85 8.48
N ASP A 32 1.97 -6.04 8.76
CA ASP A 32 2.01 -7.13 7.78
C ASP A 32 1.24 -6.72 6.51
N TRP A 33 1.77 -7.11 5.36
CA TRP A 33 1.19 -6.81 4.05
C TRP A 33 1.39 -7.98 3.09
N SER A 34 0.50 -8.06 2.10
CA SER A 34 0.54 -9.02 1.01
C SER A 34 -0.03 -8.38 -0.25
N PHE A 35 0.70 -8.44 -1.35
CA PHE A 35 0.27 -7.95 -2.66
C PHE A 35 0.33 -9.08 -3.69
N GLU A 36 -0.66 -9.10 -4.58
CA GLU A 36 -0.69 -10.01 -5.72
C GLU A 36 -0.15 -9.28 -6.95
N ASP A 37 0.74 -9.90 -7.72
CA ASP A 37 1.21 -9.36 -9.00
C ASP A 37 0.25 -9.72 -10.15
N SER A 38 0.53 -9.20 -11.36
CA SER A 38 -0.27 -9.49 -12.56
C SER A 38 -0.26 -10.96 -12.99
N LYS A 39 0.62 -11.78 -12.41
CA LYS A 39 0.76 -13.22 -12.67
C LYS A 39 0.20 -14.09 -11.54
N LYS A 40 -0.53 -13.49 -10.58
CA LYS A 40 -1.09 -14.18 -9.40
C LYS A 40 -0.05 -14.69 -8.40
N ASN A 41 1.18 -14.18 -8.45
CA ASN A 41 2.17 -14.47 -7.41
C ASN A 41 1.92 -13.57 -6.20
N ILE A 42 1.98 -14.17 -5.02
CA ILE A 42 1.83 -13.47 -3.75
C ILE A 42 3.19 -13.00 -3.23
N PHE A 43 3.30 -11.70 -2.98
CA PHE A 43 4.44 -11.06 -2.33
C PHE A 43 4.02 -10.55 -0.97
N ALA A 44 4.64 -11.08 0.08
CA ALA A 44 4.40 -10.69 1.47
C ALA A 44 5.72 -10.28 2.16
N MET A 45 5.60 -9.72 3.37
CA MET A 45 6.76 -9.29 4.16
C MET A 45 7.81 -10.40 4.36
N ALA A 46 7.37 -11.67 4.48
CA ALA A 46 8.25 -12.82 4.65
C ALA A 46 9.21 -13.07 3.46
N ASN A 47 8.83 -12.69 2.24
CA ASN A 47 9.68 -12.82 1.05
C ASN A 47 10.94 -11.94 1.13
N TRP A 48 11.02 -11.02 2.09
CA TRP A 48 12.07 -10.01 2.26
C TRP A 48 12.85 -10.16 3.57
N ALA A 49 12.74 -11.31 4.24
CA ALA A 49 13.44 -11.55 5.51
C ALA A 49 14.95 -11.28 5.40
N GLY A 50 15.47 -10.45 6.31
CA GLY A 50 16.89 -10.06 6.34
C GLY A 50 17.31 -9.08 5.23
N LYS A 51 16.37 -8.47 4.51
CA LYS A 51 16.62 -7.46 3.48
C LYS A 51 16.09 -6.09 3.92
N VAL A 52 16.70 -5.03 3.37
CA VAL A 52 16.14 -3.68 3.43
C VAL A 52 15.18 -3.52 2.25
N LEU A 53 13.94 -3.14 2.53
CA LEU A 53 12.92 -2.91 1.51
C LEU A 53 12.66 -1.41 1.38
N LEU A 54 12.80 -0.89 0.16
CA LEU A 54 12.34 0.44 -0.23
C LEU A 54 11.04 0.29 -1.02
N VAL A 55 9.96 0.90 -0.53
CA VAL A 55 8.68 0.95 -1.22
C VAL A 55 8.50 2.34 -1.79
N ASN A 56 8.41 2.43 -3.11
CA ASN A 56 8.15 3.69 -3.82
C ASN A 56 6.77 3.64 -4.45
N TYR A 57 6.00 4.70 -4.27
CA TYR A 57 4.84 4.98 -5.11
C TYR A 57 5.34 5.59 -6.41
N VAL A 58 5.06 4.93 -7.53
CA VAL A 58 5.57 5.32 -8.83
C VAL A 58 4.46 5.26 -9.86
N ASP A 59 4.45 6.25 -10.73
CA ASP A 59 3.68 6.21 -11.96
C ASP A 59 4.22 5.06 -12.85
N PRO A 60 3.39 4.05 -13.17
CA PRO A 60 3.81 2.91 -13.97
C PRO A 60 4.32 3.31 -15.37
N ASP A 61 3.80 4.40 -15.95
CA ASP A 61 4.22 4.86 -17.28
C ASP A 61 5.65 5.42 -17.26
N ILE A 62 6.02 6.12 -16.18
CA ILE A 62 7.40 6.61 -15.98
C ILE A 62 8.37 5.44 -15.82
N MET A 63 7.98 4.41 -15.07
CA MET A 63 8.81 3.23 -14.86
C MET A 63 9.00 2.43 -16.15
N LYS A 64 7.93 2.27 -16.95
CA LYS A 64 8.01 1.64 -18.26
C LYS A 64 8.97 2.39 -19.17
N LYS A 65 8.84 3.72 -19.26
CA LYS A 65 9.73 4.56 -20.07
C LYS A 65 11.20 4.44 -19.65
N ALA A 66 11.50 4.47 -18.34
CA ALA A 66 12.86 4.33 -17.85
C ALA A 66 13.47 2.94 -18.13
N LYS A 67 12.66 1.88 -18.17
CA LYS A 67 13.08 0.55 -18.64
C LYS A 67 13.33 0.54 -20.15
N ASP A 68 12.41 1.09 -20.94
CA ASP A 68 12.53 1.16 -22.41
C ASP A 68 13.76 1.99 -22.83
N GLU A 69 14.10 3.03 -22.07
CA GLU A 69 15.31 3.86 -22.25
C GLU A 69 16.61 3.18 -21.73
N GLY A 70 16.54 1.98 -21.14
CA GLY A 70 17.69 1.23 -20.64
C GLY A 70 18.32 1.80 -19.36
N ARG A 71 17.66 2.75 -18.70
CA ARG A 71 18.11 3.38 -17.45
C ARG A 71 17.90 2.48 -16.23
N LEU A 72 16.92 1.58 -16.32
CA LEU A 72 16.64 0.55 -15.32
C LEU A 72 16.91 -0.83 -15.91
N LYS A 73 17.98 -1.48 -15.42
CA LYS A 73 18.36 -2.84 -15.82
C LYS A 73 18.05 -3.83 -14.72
N ASP A 74 17.41 -4.94 -15.07
CA ASP A 74 17.00 -5.99 -14.12
C ASP A 74 18.19 -6.58 -13.33
N GLU A 75 19.41 -6.51 -13.88
CA GLU A 75 20.67 -6.92 -13.22
C GLU A 75 21.04 -6.05 -12.01
N THR A 76 20.69 -4.76 -12.06
CA THR A 76 21.11 -3.74 -11.08
C THR A 76 19.96 -3.22 -10.24
N TYR A 77 18.73 -3.49 -10.64
CA TYR A 77 17.53 -2.97 -10.00
C TYR A 77 16.54 -4.10 -9.73
N ARG A 78 16.31 -4.36 -8.45
CA ARG A 78 15.22 -5.21 -7.96
C ARG A 78 14.40 -4.39 -6.96
N GLY A 79 13.18 -4.04 -7.35
CA GLY A 79 12.23 -3.30 -6.52
C GLY A 79 10.81 -3.77 -6.79
N ILE A 80 9.93 -3.53 -5.82
CA ILE A 80 8.48 -3.66 -6.02
C ILE A 80 7.94 -2.23 -6.21
N GLY A 81 7.29 -2.00 -7.34
CA GLY A 81 6.46 -0.81 -7.54
C GLY A 81 5.01 -1.21 -7.34
N ILE A 82 4.30 -0.56 -6.43
CA ILE A 82 2.86 -0.74 -6.29
C ILE A 82 2.21 0.18 -7.33
N ALA A 83 1.88 -0.39 -8.49
CA ALA A 83 1.14 0.31 -9.53
C ALA A 83 -0.36 0.20 -9.26
N ASP A 84 -1.09 1.27 -9.57
CA ASP A 84 -2.55 1.29 -9.47
C ASP A 84 -3.09 1.01 -8.05
N CYS A 85 -2.65 1.81 -7.08
CA CYS A 85 -3.57 2.13 -6.01
C CYS A 85 -4.61 3.06 -6.64
N ALA A 86 -5.74 2.51 -7.09
CA ALA A 86 -6.94 3.32 -7.24
C ALA A 86 -7.10 4.08 -5.91
N ALA A 87 -6.74 5.37 -5.93
CA ALA A 87 -6.83 6.21 -4.76
C ALA A 87 -8.33 6.36 -4.49
N THR A 88 -8.83 5.56 -3.56
CA THR A 88 -10.14 5.74 -2.95
C THR A 88 -10.12 6.98 -2.07
#